data_AF-A0A958RC37-F1
#
_entry.id   AF-A0A958RC37-F1
#
_cell.length_a   1.000
_cell.length_b   1.000
_cell.length_c   1.000
_cell.angle_alpha   90.00
_cell.angle_beta   90.00
_cell.angle_gamma   90.00
#
_symmetry.space_group_name_H-M   'P 1'
#
loop_
_entity.id
_entity.type
_entity.pdbx_description
1 polymer ?
#
loop_
_entity_poly.entity_id
_entity_poly.type
_entity_poly.pdbx_seq_one_letter_code
_entity_poly.pdbx_strand_id
1 'polypeptide(L)'
;MKIFYVPLILTALLFFNSCLSISNKSFVRSPDYDPDKTVKIVAINTNDVILGRLEHHLLEKGITVVSDNYLRGAVPTGMGITMQSSDTTYTIPQFHPVTLELFQEKPTDYILRYEYDSGLSTNKRSFSYFNARLINTQTGVFDASFTFTQGSLGWNKLDVDMVLSMFARALAGD
;
A
#
# COMPACT_ATOMS: atom_id res chain seq x y z
N MET A 1 40.86 -20.94 -39.32
CA MET A 1 39.57 -21.29 -38.67
C MET A 1 39.10 -20.08 -37.87
N LYS A 2 38.19 -19.25 -38.41
CA LYS A 2 37.62 -18.11 -37.69
C LYS A 2 36.25 -18.54 -37.16
N ILE A 3 36.20 -18.88 -35.87
CA ILE A 3 34.98 -19.39 -35.22
C ILE A 3 34.12 -18.19 -34.81
N PHE A 4 32.84 -18.30 -35.17
CA PHE A 4 31.77 -17.33 -35.00
C PHE A 4 31.46 -17.06 -33.51
N TYR A 5 32.00 -15.97 -32.94
CA TYR A 5 31.60 -15.46 -31.61
C TYR A 5 30.43 -14.46 -31.67
N VAL A 6 30.10 -13.97 -32.86
CA VAL A 6 29.06 -12.95 -33.10
C VAL A 6 27.64 -13.40 -32.70
N PRO A 7 27.17 -14.64 -33.00
CA PRO A 7 25.79 -15.02 -32.65
C PRO A 7 25.60 -15.26 -31.15
N LEU A 8 26.68 -15.52 -30.38
CA LEU A 8 26.62 -15.76 -28.94
C LEU A 8 26.50 -14.46 -28.14
N ILE A 9 27.12 -13.37 -28.63
CA ILE A 9 26.98 -12.03 -28.06
C ILE A 9 25.60 -11.45 -28.38
N LEU A 10 25.07 -11.74 -29.57
CA LEU A 10 23.75 -11.26 -29.99
C LEU A 10 22.61 -11.92 -29.21
N THR A 11 22.70 -13.23 -28.91
CA THR A 11 21.72 -13.90 -28.05
C THR A 11 21.83 -13.41 -26.60
N ALA A 12 23.04 -13.18 -26.06
CA ALA A 12 23.21 -12.59 -24.74
C ALA A 12 22.57 -11.19 -24.63
N LEU A 13 22.75 -10.32 -25.62
CA LEU A 13 22.12 -8.98 -25.66
C LEU A 13 20.59 -9.04 -25.79
N LEU A 14 20.04 -10.07 -26.43
CA LEU A 14 18.59 -10.26 -26.54
C LEU A 14 17.96 -10.81 -25.24
N PHE A 15 18.69 -11.59 -24.44
CA PHE A 15 18.22 -12.03 -23.11
C PHE A 15 18.21 -10.89 -22.07
N PHE A 16 19.08 -9.89 -22.18
CA PHE A 16 19.09 -8.70 -21.30
C PHE A 16 18.04 -7.63 -21.67
N ASN A 17 17.36 -7.75 -22.82
CA ASN A 17 16.18 -6.93 -23.16
C ASN A 17 14.89 -7.51 -22.54
N SER A 18 15.00 -8.24 -21.45
CA SER A 18 13.86 -8.65 -20.63
C SER A 18 13.26 -7.42 -19.95
N CYS A 19 12.30 -6.80 -20.65
CA CYS A 19 11.20 -6.00 -20.12
C CYS A 19 11.57 -5.20 -18.85
N LEU A 20 12.30 -4.10 -19.02
CA LEU A 20 12.46 -3.13 -17.94
C LEU A 20 11.07 -2.69 -17.49
N SER A 21 10.67 -3.10 -16.29
CA SER A 21 9.41 -2.74 -15.66
C SER A 21 9.45 -1.24 -15.35
N ILE A 22 9.03 -0.41 -16.31
CA ILE A 22 8.94 1.04 -16.15
C ILE A 22 7.87 1.32 -15.08
N SER A 23 8.29 1.89 -13.96
CA SER A 23 7.38 2.43 -12.96
C SER A 23 6.86 3.78 -13.42
N ASN A 24 5.56 4.01 -13.34
CA ASN A 24 4.93 5.31 -13.58
C ASN A 24 4.40 5.88 -12.26
N LYS A 25 4.54 7.18 -12.08
CA LYS A 25 3.96 7.91 -10.94
C LYS A 25 3.34 9.21 -11.41
N SER A 26 2.21 9.56 -10.81
CA SER A 26 1.55 10.85 -11.00
C SER A 26 1.11 11.40 -9.66
N PHE A 27 1.38 12.69 -9.42
CA PHE A 27 0.86 13.41 -8.27
C PHE A 27 0.08 14.63 -8.78
N VAL A 28 -1.12 14.81 -8.26
CA VAL A 28 -2.00 15.95 -8.59
C VAL A 28 -2.46 16.57 -7.28
N ARG A 29 -2.45 17.90 -7.23
CA ARG A 29 -2.81 18.68 -6.05
C ARG A 29 -3.70 19.85 -6.48
N SER A 30 -4.76 20.09 -5.73
CA SER A 30 -5.64 21.24 -5.86
C SER A 30 -4.93 22.51 -5.37
N PRO A 31 -5.19 23.69 -5.96
CA PRO A 31 -4.70 24.96 -5.42
C PRO A 31 -5.10 25.23 -3.97
N ASP A 32 -6.22 24.65 -3.53
CA ASP A 32 -6.78 24.83 -2.18
C ASP A 32 -6.19 23.86 -1.14
N TYR A 33 -5.26 22.99 -1.55
CA TYR A 33 -4.59 22.06 -0.66
C TYR A 33 -3.69 22.80 0.35
N ASP A 34 -3.83 22.45 1.62
CA ASP A 34 -3.07 23.01 2.73
C ASP A 34 -2.29 21.90 3.48
N PRO A 35 -0.95 21.94 3.50
CA PRO A 35 -0.12 20.91 4.13
C PRO A 35 -0.15 20.94 5.66
N ASP A 36 -0.57 22.04 6.29
CA ASP A 36 -0.57 22.19 7.75
C ASP A 36 -1.81 21.56 8.42
N LYS A 37 -2.76 21.10 7.60
CA LYS A 37 -4.02 20.50 8.05
C LYS A 37 -3.87 19.04 8.49
N THR A 38 -4.82 18.59 9.29
CA THR A 38 -4.83 17.25 9.87
C THR A 38 -5.32 16.20 8.87
N VAL A 39 -4.67 15.03 8.86
CA VAL A 39 -4.99 13.92 7.96
C VAL A 39 -5.36 12.67 8.76
N LYS A 40 -6.53 12.09 8.52
CA LYS A 40 -6.90 10.75 9.00
C LYS A 40 -6.75 9.74 7.88
N ILE A 41 -6.06 8.64 8.15
CA ILE A 41 -5.86 7.59 7.16
C ILE A 41 -6.97 6.56 7.29
N VAL A 42 -7.66 6.28 6.19
CA VAL A 42 -8.71 5.26 6.12
C VAL A 42 -8.30 4.21 5.12
N ALA A 43 -7.90 3.04 5.64
CA ALA A 43 -7.59 1.90 4.81
C ALA A 43 -8.87 1.29 4.23
N ILE A 44 -8.93 1.16 2.91
CA ILE A 44 -9.99 0.41 2.22
C ILE A 44 -9.73 -1.10 2.37
N ASN A 45 -8.46 -1.50 2.46
CA ASN A 45 -8.03 -2.87 2.66
C ASN A 45 -7.65 -3.12 4.13
N THR A 46 -8.02 -4.26 4.71
CA THR A 46 -7.80 -4.64 6.12
C THR A 46 -6.34 -4.93 6.51
N ASN A 47 -5.36 -4.46 5.72
CA ASN A 47 -3.95 -4.69 6.01
C ASN A 47 -3.34 -3.54 6.82
N ASP A 48 -3.38 -3.69 8.14
CA ASP A 48 -2.87 -2.71 9.11
C ASP A 48 -1.38 -2.37 8.91
N VAL A 49 -0.60 -3.26 8.27
CA VAL A 49 0.84 -3.02 8.03
C VAL A 49 1.11 -1.88 7.05
N ILE A 50 0.30 -1.76 5.99
CA ILE A 50 0.49 -0.66 5.02
C ILE A 50 -0.01 0.66 5.61
N LEU A 51 -1.10 0.63 6.39
CA LEU A 51 -1.59 1.79 7.13
C LEU A 51 -0.50 2.32 8.06
N GLY A 52 0.07 1.47 8.92
CA GLY A 52 1.10 1.89 9.87
C GLY A 52 2.36 2.44 9.21
N ARG A 53 2.78 1.86 8.07
CA ARG A 53 3.91 2.38 7.28
C ARG A 53 3.60 3.74 6.68
N LEU A 54 2.40 3.91 6.12
CA LEU A 54 1.97 5.18 5.54
C LEU A 54 1.88 6.28 6.61
N GLU A 55 1.30 5.98 7.77
CA GLU A 55 1.28 6.88 8.94
C GLU A 55 2.69 7.31 9.34
N HIS A 56 3.61 6.35 9.45
CA HIS A 56 5.00 6.63 9.76
C HIS A 56 5.66 7.58 8.75
N HIS A 57 5.55 7.32 7.44
CA HIS A 57 6.14 8.19 6.40
C HIS A 57 5.53 9.59 6.39
N LEU A 58 4.24 9.74 6.69
CA LEU A 58 3.58 11.05 6.78
C LEU A 58 4.07 11.83 8.01
N LEU A 59 4.17 11.18 9.16
CA LEU A 59 4.69 11.78 10.40
C LEU A 59 6.16 12.19 10.25
N GLU A 60 7.01 11.36 9.62
CA GLU A 60 8.40 11.72 9.31
C GLU A 60 8.52 12.97 8.42
N LYS A 61 7.47 13.26 7.64
CA LYS A 61 7.39 14.42 6.76
C LYS A 61 6.73 15.64 7.41
N GLY A 62 6.43 15.57 8.70
CA GLY A 62 5.82 16.67 9.45
C GLY A 62 4.32 16.83 9.23
N ILE A 63 3.67 15.88 8.55
CA ILE A 63 2.21 15.93 8.33
C ILE A 63 1.52 15.45 9.61
N THR A 64 0.55 16.23 10.07
CA THR A 64 -0.20 15.91 11.30
C THR A 64 -1.21 14.80 11.02
N VAL A 65 -0.94 13.59 11.53
CA VAL A 65 -1.84 12.44 11.36
C VAL A 65 -2.74 12.25 12.58
N VAL A 66 -4.04 12.07 12.35
CA VAL A 66 -5.00 11.62 13.36
C VAL A 66 -5.10 10.11 13.28
N SER A 67 -4.61 9.42 14.31
CA SER A 67 -4.57 7.96 14.36
C SER A 67 -5.98 7.33 14.37
N ASP A 68 -6.05 6.08 13.89
CA ASP A 68 -7.29 5.28 13.96
C ASP A 68 -7.68 5.08 15.43
N ASN A 69 -8.97 5.26 15.72
CA ASN A 69 -9.52 5.15 17.08
C ASN A 69 -10.08 3.75 17.38
N TYR A 70 -9.88 2.80 16.46
CA TYR A 70 -10.38 1.44 16.59
C TYR A 70 -9.26 0.42 16.74
N LEU A 71 -9.41 -0.49 17.71
CA LEU A 71 -8.69 -1.76 17.74
C LEU A 71 -9.51 -2.81 16.98
N ARG A 72 -8.89 -3.41 15.96
CA ARG A 72 -9.48 -4.50 15.19
C ARG A 72 -8.81 -5.79 15.62
N GLY A 73 -9.62 -6.79 15.99
CA GLY A 73 -9.12 -8.07 16.46
C GLY A 73 -10.04 -9.21 16.07
N ALA A 74 -9.56 -10.43 16.30
CA ALA A 74 -10.32 -11.66 16.10
C ALA A 74 -10.49 -12.32 17.47
N VAL A 75 -11.74 -12.46 17.93
CA VAL A 75 -12.04 -13.10 19.22
C VAL A 75 -12.59 -14.50 18.94
N PRO A 76 -12.15 -15.55 19.67
CA PRO A 76 -12.69 -16.89 19.48
C PRO A 76 -14.18 -16.89 19.81
N THR A 77 -15.02 -17.45 18.96
CA THR A 77 -16.47 -17.51 19.22
C THR A 77 -16.90 -18.60 20.21
N GLY A 78 -15.96 -19.27 20.87
CA GLY A 78 -16.23 -20.39 21.78
C GLY A 78 -16.77 -21.65 21.08
N MET A 79 -17.29 -21.53 19.85
CA MET A 79 -17.70 -22.62 18.98
C MET A 79 -16.68 -22.79 17.86
N GLY A 80 -16.15 -24.01 17.72
CA GLY A 80 -15.32 -24.39 16.59
C GLY A 80 -16.15 -25.05 15.50
N ILE A 81 -15.66 -25.02 14.26
CA ILE A 81 -16.28 -25.70 13.12
C ILE A 81 -15.63 -27.08 13.02
N THR A 82 -16.44 -28.14 13.11
CA THR A 82 -15.97 -29.50 12.91
C THR A 82 -15.80 -29.77 11.42
N MET A 83 -14.57 -30.01 10.97
CA MET A 83 -14.28 -30.42 9.61
C MET A 83 -14.01 -31.92 9.57
N GLN A 84 -14.68 -32.62 8.65
CA GLN A 84 -14.38 -34.00 8.31
C GLN A 84 -13.54 -34.04 7.04
N SER A 85 -12.32 -34.58 7.17
CA SER A 85 -11.56 -35.14 6.06
C SER A 85 -11.85 -36.63 5.95
N SER A 86 -11.48 -37.25 4.83
CA SER A 86 -11.75 -38.67 4.53
C SER A 86 -11.34 -39.62 5.67
N ASP A 87 -10.31 -39.24 6.45
CA ASP A 87 -9.67 -40.12 7.43
C ASP A 87 -9.69 -39.53 8.85
N THR A 88 -10.17 -38.30 9.05
CA THR A 88 -10.07 -37.61 10.35
C THR A 88 -11.10 -36.49 10.51
N THR A 89 -11.62 -36.35 11.73
CA THR A 89 -12.43 -35.20 12.14
C THR A 89 -11.58 -34.28 13.01
N TYR A 90 -11.52 -32.99 12.69
CA TYR A 90 -10.82 -31.99 13.51
C TYR A 90 -11.66 -30.72 13.66
N THR A 91 -11.52 -30.05 14.81
CA THR A 91 -12.25 -28.82 15.12
C THR A 91 -11.36 -27.63 14.84
N ILE A 92 -11.80 -26.73 13.95
CA ILE A 92 -11.12 -25.46 13.68
C ILE A 92 -11.77 -24.38 14.55
N PRO A 93 -11.01 -23.63 15.36
CA PRO A 93 -11.56 -22.50 16.09
C PRO A 93 -12.13 -21.46 15.12
N GLN A 94 -13.39 -21.10 15.31
CA GLN A 94 -14.00 -20.00 14.59
C GLN A 94 -13.68 -18.70 15.33
N PHE A 95 -13.33 -17.67 14.58
CA PHE A 95 -13.10 -16.32 15.10
C PHE A 95 -14.14 -15.39 14.52
N HIS A 96 -14.55 -14.37 15.28
CA HIS A 96 -15.33 -13.27 14.73
C HIS A 96 -14.54 -11.96 14.84
N PRO A 97 -14.63 -11.09 13.82
CA PRO A 97 -14.02 -9.78 13.88
C PRO A 97 -14.72 -8.96 14.96
N VAL A 98 -13.93 -8.39 15.86
CA VAL A 98 -14.40 -7.44 16.87
C VAL A 98 -13.68 -6.13 16.65
N THR A 99 -14.44 -5.04 16.72
CA THR A 99 -13.94 -3.67 16.64
C THR A 99 -14.24 -2.99 17.96
N LEU A 100 -13.20 -2.54 18.66
CA LEU A 100 -13.32 -1.79 19.91
C LEU A 100 -12.93 -0.34 19.68
N GLU A 101 -13.81 0.60 19.98
CA GLU A 101 -13.46 2.02 20.01
C GLU A 101 -12.62 2.34 21.25
N LEU A 102 -11.42 2.86 21.05
CA LEU A 102 -10.48 3.22 22.10
C LEU A 102 -10.73 4.62 22.66
N PHE A 103 -11.12 5.55 21.79
CA PHE A 103 -11.37 6.95 22.12
C PHE A 103 -12.31 7.57 21.09
N GLN A 104 -12.96 8.67 21.48
CA GLN A 104 -13.84 9.41 20.59
C GLN A 104 -13.08 9.92 19.37
N GLU A 105 -13.67 9.76 18.18
CA GLU A 105 -13.11 10.25 16.93
C GLU A 105 -12.86 11.77 16.99
N LYS A 106 -11.61 12.16 16.69
CA LYS A 106 -11.23 13.56 16.59
C LYS A 106 -11.61 14.11 15.21
N PRO A 107 -12.05 15.38 15.12
CA PRO A 107 -12.26 16.01 13.83
C PRO A 107 -10.94 16.05 13.05
N THR A 108 -11.04 15.85 11.75
CA THR A 108 -9.91 15.87 10.80
C THR A 108 -10.29 16.72 9.61
N ASP A 109 -9.33 17.45 9.06
CA ASP A 109 -9.55 18.29 7.89
C ASP A 109 -9.55 17.48 6.59
N TYR A 110 -8.73 16.43 6.58
CA TYR A 110 -8.54 15.55 5.44
C TYR A 110 -8.73 14.09 5.81
N ILE A 111 -9.32 13.32 4.88
CA ILE A 111 -9.33 11.86 4.90
C ILE A 111 -8.44 11.36 3.76
N LEU A 112 -7.42 10.59 4.10
CA LEU A 112 -6.56 9.89 3.16
C LEU A 112 -7.09 8.48 2.92
N ARG A 113 -7.66 8.24 1.74
CA ARG A 113 -8.04 6.90 1.29
C ARG A 113 -6.96 6.33 0.39
N TYR A 114 -6.68 5.04 0.53
CA TYR A 114 -5.75 4.37 -0.35
C TYR A 114 -6.22 2.97 -0.74
N GLU A 115 -5.79 2.55 -1.91
CA GLU A 115 -5.95 1.21 -2.47
C GLU A 115 -4.62 0.77 -3.09
N TYR A 116 -4.34 -0.52 -3.08
CA TYR A 116 -3.09 -1.04 -3.62
C TYR A 116 -3.23 -2.50 -4.04
N ASP A 117 -2.41 -2.88 -5.02
CA ASP A 117 -2.16 -4.27 -5.40
C ASP A 117 -0.72 -4.64 -5.06
N SER A 118 -0.53 -5.80 -4.45
CA SER A 118 0.81 -6.33 -4.16
C SER A 118 1.49 -6.79 -5.45
N GLY A 119 2.72 -6.34 -5.66
CA GLY A 119 3.57 -6.84 -6.72
C GLY A 119 4.31 -8.10 -6.28
N LEU A 120 4.40 -9.09 -7.16
CA LEU A 120 5.26 -10.27 -6.97
C LEU A 120 6.74 -9.85 -7.10
N SER A 121 7.50 -10.07 -6.04
CA SER A 121 8.92 -9.75 -5.97
C SER A 121 9.60 -10.78 -5.09
N THR A 122 10.79 -11.25 -5.52
CA THR A 122 11.51 -12.35 -4.87
C THR A 122 12.31 -11.90 -3.65
N ASN A 123 12.58 -10.61 -3.51
CA ASN A 123 13.52 -10.08 -2.50
C ASN A 123 12.92 -9.01 -1.58
N LYS A 124 11.72 -8.49 -1.84
CA LYS A 124 11.08 -7.44 -1.03
C LYS A 124 9.59 -7.32 -1.29
N ARG A 125 8.86 -6.65 -0.39
CA ARG A 125 7.46 -6.29 -0.64
C ARG A 125 7.43 -5.17 -1.68
N SER A 126 6.47 -5.21 -2.60
CA SER A 126 6.34 -4.19 -3.64
C SER A 126 4.88 -3.95 -3.97
N PHE A 127 4.57 -2.81 -4.58
CA PHE A 127 3.26 -2.56 -5.19
C PHE A 127 3.34 -2.85 -6.69
N SER A 128 2.34 -3.46 -7.29
CA SER A 128 2.10 -3.32 -8.75
C SER A 128 1.28 -2.07 -9.03
N TYR A 129 0.43 -1.69 -8.08
CA TYR A 129 -0.39 -0.50 -8.12
C TYR A 129 -0.55 0.07 -6.71
N PHE A 130 -0.55 1.39 -6.60
CA PHE A 130 -0.89 2.11 -5.38
C PHE A 130 -1.58 3.43 -5.77
N ASN A 131 -2.77 3.67 -5.23
CA ASN A 131 -3.47 4.93 -5.38
C ASN A 131 -3.86 5.47 -4.01
N ALA A 132 -3.57 6.73 -3.79
CA ALA A 132 -3.91 7.46 -2.59
C ALA A 132 -4.63 8.75 -2.96
N ARG A 133 -5.71 9.07 -2.26
CA ARG A 133 -6.52 10.28 -2.48
C ARG A 133 -6.81 10.95 -1.16
N LEU A 134 -6.52 12.23 -1.11
CA LEU A 134 -6.82 13.11 0.01
C LEU A 134 -8.15 13.81 -0.24
N ILE A 135 -9.11 13.59 0.64
CA ILE A 135 -10.47 14.14 0.57
C ILE A 135 -10.62 15.21 1.63
N ASN A 136 -11.02 16.41 1.23
CA ASN A 136 -11.40 17.48 2.15
C ASN A 136 -12.71 17.11 2.86
N THR A 137 -12.70 17.09 4.20
CA THR A 137 -13.88 16.65 4.98
C THR A 137 -15.03 17.66 4.94
N GLN A 138 -14.75 18.93 4.66
CA GLN A 138 -15.77 19.98 4.57
C GLN A 138 -16.46 19.98 3.21
N THR A 139 -15.70 19.78 2.13
CA THR A 139 -16.23 19.86 0.76
C THR A 139 -16.53 18.50 0.11
N GLY A 140 -15.93 17.42 0.61
CA GLY A 140 -15.99 16.07 0.03
C GLY A 140 -15.18 15.91 -1.26
N VAL A 141 -14.44 16.94 -1.69
CA VAL A 141 -13.66 16.94 -2.95
C VAL A 141 -12.24 16.42 -2.70
N PHE A 142 -11.61 15.88 -3.76
CA PHE A 142 -10.22 15.47 -3.72
C PHE A 142 -9.28 16.68 -3.85
N ASP A 143 -8.51 16.96 -2.80
CA ASP A 143 -7.51 18.05 -2.78
C ASP A 143 -6.12 17.56 -3.19
N ALA A 144 -5.84 16.27 -3.09
CA ALA A 144 -4.61 15.68 -3.62
C ALA A 144 -4.84 14.22 -4.03
N SER A 145 -4.07 13.76 -5.01
CA SER A 145 -4.02 12.35 -5.40
C SER A 145 -2.63 11.93 -5.84
N PHE A 146 -2.31 10.69 -5.55
CA PHE A 146 -1.08 10.03 -5.96
C PHE A 146 -1.41 8.68 -6.57
N THR A 147 -0.87 8.42 -7.74
CA THR A 147 -0.99 7.13 -8.40
C THR A 147 0.39 6.62 -8.74
N PHE A 148 0.63 5.36 -8.46
CA PHE A 148 1.83 4.63 -8.78
C PHE A 148 1.47 3.31 -9.45
N THR A 149 2.14 2.99 -10.55
CA THR A 149 2.06 1.70 -11.22
C THR A 149 3.45 1.19 -11.56
N GLN A 150 3.64 -0.12 -11.48
CA GLN A 150 4.81 -0.79 -12.05
C GLN A 150 4.40 -2.21 -12.48
N GLY A 151 5.22 -2.83 -13.34
CA GLY A 151 4.98 -4.19 -13.82
C GLY A 151 4.77 -5.19 -12.68
N SER A 152 3.88 -6.17 -12.88
CA SER A 152 3.56 -7.16 -11.84
C SER A 152 4.67 -8.20 -11.63
N LEU A 153 5.65 -8.30 -12.53
CA LEU A 153 6.80 -9.21 -12.47
C LEU A 153 8.11 -8.46 -12.70
N GLY A 154 9.18 -8.83 -12.00
CA GLY A 154 10.52 -8.29 -12.24
C GLY A 154 11.40 -8.19 -10.98
N TRP A 155 12.71 -8.07 -11.20
CA TRP A 155 13.74 -8.03 -10.15
C TRP A 155 14.03 -6.61 -9.65
N ASN A 156 13.77 -5.59 -10.47
CA ASN A 156 14.06 -4.18 -10.20
C ASN A 156 12.80 -3.39 -9.83
N LYS A 157 12.03 -3.91 -8.86
CA LYS A 157 10.81 -3.25 -8.38
C LYS A 157 11.12 -2.19 -7.34
N LEU A 158 10.29 -1.16 -7.24
CA LEU A 158 10.35 -0.26 -6.09
C LEU A 158 9.73 -0.93 -4.87
N ASP A 159 10.37 -0.71 -3.72
CA ASP A 159 9.90 -1.17 -2.42
C ASP A 159 8.69 -0.35 -1.98
N VAL A 160 7.83 -0.96 -1.15
CA VAL A 160 6.69 -0.29 -0.54
C VAL A 160 7.12 1.01 0.16
N ASP A 161 8.17 0.96 0.98
CA ASP A 161 8.61 2.14 1.74
C ASP A 161 9.10 3.27 0.83
N MET A 162 9.72 2.94 -0.31
CA MET A 162 10.13 3.94 -1.29
C MET A 162 8.90 4.63 -1.91
N VAL A 163 7.86 3.88 -2.28
CA VAL A 163 6.64 4.43 -2.88
C VAL A 163 5.88 5.30 -1.86
N LEU A 164 5.74 4.83 -0.62
CA LEU A 164 5.09 5.59 0.45
C LEU A 164 5.86 6.87 0.80
N SER A 165 7.20 6.80 0.86
CA SER A 165 8.03 8.00 1.07
C SER A 165 7.92 9.00 -0.09
N MET A 166 7.85 8.54 -1.34
CA MET A 166 7.61 9.42 -2.49
C MET A 166 6.26 10.14 -2.38
N PHE A 167 5.21 9.43 -1.97
CA PHE A 167 3.91 10.04 -1.72
C PHE A 167 3.97 11.06 -0.59
N ALA A 168 4.55 10.71 0.56
CA ALA A 168 4.63 11.61 1.72
C ALA A 168 5.43 12.89 1.41
N ARG A 169 6.54 12.78 0.66
CA ARG A 169 7.29 13.95 0.15
C ARG A 169 6.46 14.81 -0.78
N ALA A 170 5.81 14.18 -1.77
CA ALA A 170 4.94 14.87 -2.71
C ALA A 170 3.77 15.55 -2.01
N LEU A 171 3.30 15.03 -0.87
CA LEU A 171 2.26 15.64 -0.06
C LEU A 171 2.80 16.81 0.79
N ALA A 172 3.97 16.66 1.41
CA ALA A 172 4.64 17.74 2.14
C ALA A 172 5.08 18.91 1.23
N GLY A 173 5.25 18.68 -0.08
CA GLY A 173 5.73 19.69 -1.03
C GLY A 173 7.25 19.68 -1.24
N ASP A 174 7.91 18.57 -0.88
CA ASP A 174 9.34 18.30 -1.10
C ASP A 174 9.64 17.82 -2.54
#